data_AF-A0A847B555-F1
#
_entry.id   AF-A0A847B555-F1
#
_cell.length_a   1.000
_cell.length_b   1.000
_cell.length_c   1.000
_cell.angle_alpha   90.00
_cell.angle_beta   90.00
_cell.angle_gamma   90.00
#
_symmetry.space_group_name_H-M   'P 1'
#
loop_
_entity.id
_entity.type
_entity.pdbx_description
1 polymer ?
#
loop_
_entity_poly.entity_id
_entity_poly.type
_entity_poly.pdbx_seq_one_letter_code
_entity_poly.pdbx_strand_id
1 'polypeptide(L)'
;MAEKKYVFPFNEAHGLGRELLGGKGAGLAEMVHIGVPVPEGFTISTEACTLYYNSGKKIPDFVVDQIYESIKTIEQLTGKLFGGDKNPLLVSVRSGSRVSMPGMMDTILNLGLNDATCAILAKETGNERFALDSYRRFILMYTNIVEGHPRDVMDKMLEQLKEDNGYKLDTEITAEQLRDLVARYKDYYKKTFGEDFPADPKVQLMGAVAAVFRSWDNERANIYRMMNNIPYSWGTAVTVQSMAFGNKGETSGTGVAFTRDPATGEKVISAEYLPNAQGEDIVAGIRTPYHIDELNKRMPDVYKQFVDTINAMEEHYRDMQDIEFTVEEGKLYFLQTRSGKRTPAAALKIACDLVDEGLITEKEAVSRIDPFSFDKLLLPDFDKDDLAKNKPIATGLAAGPGAGTGKIAFTADDAEKRHLAGEKVILVRAETSPEDIAGMVAAQGILTSRGGMTSHAAVVARGMGKCCISGCSAAIIDEENLTLTINGKVYGVDDVLSLDGSTGKIYEGAIKTVASDLSSGYFGRLMGWVDQYRA
;
A
#
# COMPACT_ATOMS: atom_id res chain seq x y z
N MET A 1 -20.07 -4.71 -36.60
CA MET A 1 -20.03 -3.81 -35.43
C MET A 1 -18.59 -3.82 -34.95
N ALA A 2 -17.97 -2.66 -34.69
CA ALA A 2 -16.62 -2.66 -34.14
C ALA A 2 -16.62 -3.43 -32.81
N GLU A 3 -15.69 -4.35 -32.64
CA GLU A 3 -15.54 -5.15 -31.43
C GLU A 3 -15.19 -4.21 -30.27
N LYS A 4 -15.93 -4.29 -29.16
CA LYS A 4 -15.77 -3.37 -28.03
C LYS A 4 -14.40 -3.62 -27.37
N LYS A 5 -13.59 -2.56 -27.20
CA LYS A 5 -12.27 -2.61 -26.53
C LYS A 5 -12.45 -2.63 -25.01
N TYR A 6 -11.79 -3.56 -24.35
CA TYR A 6 -11.79 -3.74 -22.88
C TYR A 6 -10.40 -3.59 -22.26
N VAL A 7 -9.34 -3.67 -23.08
CA VAL A 7 -7.94 -3.58 -22.66
C VAL A 7 -7.29 -2.36 -23.31
N PHE A 8 -6.60 -1.54 -22.51
CA PHE A 8 -6.12 -0.23 -22.91
C PHE A 8 -4.62 -0.07 -22.55
N PRO A 9 -3.71 -0.03 -23.53
CA PRO A 9 -2.31 0.33 -23.30
C PRO A 9 -2.18 1.71 -22.68
N PHE A 10 -1.23 1.93 -21.76
CA PHE A 10 -1.13 3.21 -21.03
C PHE A 10 -0.92 4.41 -21.96
N ASN A 11 -0.13 4.25 -23.03
CA ASN A 11 0.14 5.28 -24.03
C ASN A 11 -1.06 5.62 -24.95
N GLU A 12 -2.13 4.83 -24.91
CA GLU A 12 -3.37 5.05 -25.68
C GLU A 12 -4.57 5.40 -24.78
N ALA A 13 -4.39 5.43 -23.46
CA ALA A 13 -5.49 5.47 -22.50
C ALA A 13 -5.71 6.84 -21.84
N HIS A 14 -4.90 7.85 -22.18
CA HIS A 14 -5.06 9.20 -21.66
C HIS A 14 -6.45 9.77 -22.04
N GLY A 15 -7.11 10.44 -21.08
CA GLY A 15 -8.43 11.03 -21.27
C GLY A 15 -9.63 10.08 -21.19
N LEU A 16 -9.44 8.75 -21.12
CA LEU A 16 -10.55 7.80 -21.00
C LEU A 16 -11.23 7.79 -19.62
N GLY A 17 -10.57 8.38 -18.61
CA GLY A 17 -11.15 8.63 -17.30
C GLY A 17 -11.12 7.47 -16.32
N ARG A 18 -11.30 7.80 -15.04
CA ARG A 18 -11.27 6.86 -13.92
C ARG A 18 -12.43 5.90 -13.91
N GLU A 19 -13.54 6.24 -14.57
CA GLU A 19 -14.73 5.39 -14.63
C GLU A 19 -14.48 4.10 -15.39
N LEU A 20 -13.65 4.13 -16.43
CA LEU A 20 -13.31 2.99 -17.26
C LEU A 20 -12.03 2.29 -16.80
N LEU A 21 -10.99 3.07 -16.48
CA LEU A 21 -9.65 2.56 -16.19
C LEU A 21 -9.38 2.35 -14.69
N GLY A 22 -10.32 2.75 -13.84
CA GLY A 22 -10.06 2.90 -12.41
C GLY A 22 -9.08 4.06 -12.11
N GLY A 23 -8.87 4.33 -10.83
CA GLY A 23 -7.99 5.41 -10.38
C GLY A 23 -6.52 5.18 -10.75
N LYS A 24 -6.06 3.92 -10.69
CA LYS A 24 -4.67 3.53 -10.96
C LYS A 24 -4.34 3.54 -12.46
N GLY A 25 -5.18 2.90 -13.27
CA GLY A 25 -4.99 2.88 -14.73
C GLY A 25 -5.05 4.27 -15.35
N ALA A 26 -5.99 5.11 -14.90
CA ALA A 26 -6.06 6.50 -15.33
C ALA A 26 -4.82 7.31 -14.89
N GLY A 27 -4.32 7.09 -13.68
CA GLY A 27 -3.09 7.73 -13.20
C GLY A 27 -1.86 7.33 -14.02
N LEU A 28 -1.72 6.05 -14.37
CA LEU A 28 -0.63 5.56 -15.21
C LEU A 28 -0.68 6.12 -16.62
N ALA A 29 -1.86 6.15 -17.24
CA ALA A 29 -2.05 6.74 -18.56
C ALA A 29 -1.71 8.24 -18.57
N GLU A 30 -2.10 8.96 -17.51
CA GLU A 30 -1.77 10.37 -17.35
C GLU A 30 -0.26 10.60 -17.17
N MET A 31 0.40 9.80 -16.33
CA MET A 31 1.85 9.87 -16.12
C MET A 31 2.62 9.65 -17.44
N VAL A 32 2.22 8.66 -18.24
CA VAL A 32 2.82 8.42 -19.56
C VAL A 32 2.62 9.63 -20.48
N HIS A 33 1.42 10.23 -20.47
CA HIS A 33 1.11 11.40 -21.29
C HIS A 33 1.99 12.61 -20.97
N ILE A 34 2.30 12.86 -19.70
CA ILE A 34 3.15 13.98 -19.26
C ILE A 34 4.66 13.65 -19.26
N GLY A 35 5.06 12.48 -19.77
CA GLY A 35 6.47 12.10 -19.93
C GLY A 35 7.15 11.58 -18.67
N VAL A 36 6.39 11.15 -17.65
CA VAL A 36 6.94 10.46 -16.48
C VAL A 36 7.43 9.07 -16.91
N PRO A 37 8.61 8.60 -16.45
CA PRO A 37 9.12 7.28 -16.81
C PRO A 37 8.32 6.18 -16.11
N VAL A 38 7.37 5.59 -16.83
CA VAL A 38 6.48 4.52 -16.33
C VAL A 38 6.83 3.22 -17.06
N PRO A 39 6.94 2.07 -16.36
CA PRO A 39 7.09 0.78 -17.04
C PRO A 39 5.89 0.46 -17.94
N GLU A 40 6.17 -0.11 -19.10
CA GLU A 40 5.15 -0.47 -20.10
C GLU A 40 4.06 -1.37 -19.53
N GLY A 41 2.81 -1.15 -19.96
CA GLY A 41 1.68 -1.89 -19.42
C GLY A 41 0.35 -1.49 -20.05
N PHE A 42 -0.72 -2.11 -19.54
CA PHE A 42 -2.09 -1.87 -19.96
C PHE A 42 -3.06 -2.01 -18.79
N THR A 43 -4.26 -1.48 -18.98
CA THR A 43 -5.39 -1.60 -18.06
C THR A 43 -6.53 -2.38 -18.69
N ILE A 44 -6.98 -3.42 -17.99
CA ILE A 44 -8.23 -4.12 -18.26
C ILE A 44 -9.34 -3.36 -17.51
N SER A 45 -10.31 -2.84 -18.26
CA SER A 45 -11.31 -1.89 -17.77
C SER A 45 -12.23 -2.44 -16.67
N THR A 46 -12.88 -1.53 -15.92
CA THR A 46 -13.94 -1.89 -14.97
C THR A 46 -15.13 -2.57 -15.65
N GLU A 47 -15.42 -2.24 -16.91
CA GLU A 47 -16.48 -2.90 -17.67
C GLU A 47 -16.18 -4.38 -17.93
N ALA A 48 -14.90 -4.75 -18.05
CA ALA A 48 -14.49 -6.15 -18.15
C ALA A 48 -14.79 -6.91 -16.85
N CYS A 49 -14.66 -6.25 -15.69
CA CYS A 49 -15.07 -6.80 -14.41
C CYS A 49 -16.59 -7.05 -14.39
N THR A 50 -17.40 -6.08 -14.80
CA THR A 50 -18.86 -6.27 -14.89
C THR A 50 -19.21 -7.43 -15.84
N LEU A 51 -18.54 -7.50 -16.98
CA LEU A 51 -18.71 -8.58 -17.96
C LEU A 51 -18.34 -9.95 -17.39
N TYR A 52 -17.25 -10.03 -16.60
CA TYR A 52 -16.85 -11.24 -15.90
C TYR A 52 -17.97 -11.77 -14.98
N TYR A 53 -18.59 -10.91 -14.17
CA TYR A 53 -19.72 -11.30 -13.32
C TYR A 53 -20.95 -11.70 -14.12
N ASN A 54 -21.30 -10.94 -15.17
CA ASN A 54 -22.43 -11.25 -16.05
C ASN A 54 -22.24 -12.54 -16.85
N SER A 55 -20.99 -12.98 -17.06
CA SER A 55 -20.63 -14.19 -17.80
C SER A 55 -20.43 -15.41 -16.88
N GLY A 56 -21.03 -15.40 -15.68
CA GLY A 56 -20.91 -16.50 -14.74
C GLY A 56 -19.51 -16.65 -14.16
N LYS A 57 -18.85 -15.53 -13.84
CA LYS A 57 -17.48 -15.47 -13.28
C LYS A 57 -16.43 -16.09 -14.23
N LYS A 58 -16.58 -15.85 -15.53
CA LYS A 58 -15.62 -16.23 -16.58
C LYS A 58 -15.26 -15.02 -17.44
N ILE A 59 -13.98 -14.92 -17.82
CA ILE A 59 -13.50 -13.88 -18.73
C ILE A 59 -13.82 -14.36 -20.16
N PRO A 60 -14.58 -13.61 -20.97
CA PRO A 60 -14.88 -14.03 -22.33
C PRO A 60 -13.64 -14.07 -23.24
N ASP A 61 -13.61 -14.99 -24.20
CA ASP A 61 -12.45 -15.27 -25.06
C ASP A 61 -11.94 -14.02 -25.80
N PHE A 62 -12.84 -13.17 -26.30
CA PHE A 62 -12.45 -11.93 -26.98
C PHE A 62 -11.74 -10.92 -26.06
N VAL A 63 -11.99 -10.95 -24.74
CA VAL A 63 -11.24 -10.13 -23.78
C VAL A 63 -9.88 -10.77 -23.52
N VAL A 64 -9.82 -12.10 -23.42
CA VAL A 64 -8.56 -12.86 -23.28
C VAL A 64 -7.62 -12.57 -24.46
N ASP A 65 -8.16 -12.54 -25.68
CA ASP A 65 -7.39 -12.22 -26.90
C ASP A 65 -6.79 -10.80 -26.84
N GLN A 66 -7.57 -9.80 -26.41
CA GLN A 66 -7.08 -8.42 -26.22
C GLN A 66 -5.98 -8.33 -25.14
N ILE A 67 -6.07 -9.13 -24.07
CA ILE A 67 -5.02 -9.20 -23.04
C ILE A 67 -3.73 -9.75 -23.64
N TYR A 68 -3.80 -10.84 -24.41
CA TYR A 68 -2.61 -11.42 -25.02
C TYR A 68 -2.01 -10.55 -26.14
N GLU A 69 -2.83 -9.83 -26.89
CA GLU A 69 -2.36 -8.82 -27.85
C GLU A 69 -1.59 -7.69 -27.14
N SER A 70 -2.10 -7.24 -25.99
CA SER A 70 -1.43 -6.21 -25.19
C SER A 70 -0.12 -6.72 -24.58
N ILE A 71 -0.05 -8.00 -24.16
CA ILE A 71 1.22 -8.62 -23.74
C ILE A 71 2.23 -8.63 -24.89
N LYS A 72 1.84 -9.05 -26.10
CA LYS A 72 2.73 -9.02 -27.27
C LYS A 72 3.25 -7.62 -27.58
N THR A 73 2.42 -6.59 -27.36
CA THR A 73 2.83 -5.19 -27.53
C THR A 73 3.91 -4.82 -26.52
N ILE A 74 3.78 -5.22 -25.25
CA ILE A 74 4.83 -5.04 -24.23
C ILE A 74 6.11 -5.77 -24.63
N GLU A 75 6.00 -7.01 -25.12
CA GLU A 75 7.17 -7.78 -25.59
C GLU A 75 7.93 -7.03 -26.69
N GLN A 76 7.21 -6.45 -27.66
CA GLN A 76 7.80 -5.66 -28.75
C GLN A 76 8.48 -4.38 -28.25
N LEU A 77 7.85 -3.65 -27.33
CA LEU A 77 8.39 -2.39 -26.79
C LEU A 77 9.60 -2.61 -25.89
N THR A 78 9.61 -3.69 -25.11
CA THR A 78 10.64 -3.95 -24.10
C THR A 78 11.76 -4.87 -24.59
N GLY A 79 11.54 -5.64 -25.67
CA GLY A 79 12.43 -6.71 -26.10
C GLY A 79 12.52 -7.88 -25.12
N LYS A 80 11.57 -7.98 -24.18
CA LYS A 80 11.42 -9.09 -23.23
C LYS A 80 10.37 -10.08 -23.75
N LEU A 81 10.44 -11.35 -23.36
CA LEU A 81 9.50 -12.38 -23.81
C LEU A 81 8.76 -13.05 -22.65
N PHE A 82 7.43 -13.12 -22.71
CA PHE A 82 6.57 -13.65 -21.65
C PHE A 82 6.64 -15.18 -21.63
N GLY A 83 7.41 -15.72 -20.68
CA GLY A 83 7.79 -17.13 -20.66
C GLY A 83 8.93 -17.49 -21.62
N GLY A 84 9.67 -16.49 -22.12
CA GLY A 84 10.76 -16.71 -23.05
C GLY A 84 12.00 -17.38 -22.44
N ASP A 85 12.88 -17.83 -23.33
CA ASP A 85 14.15 -18.51 -23.01
C ASP A 85 15.34 -17.53 -22.78
N LYS A 86 15.09 -16.23 -23.00
CA LYS A 86 16.03 -15.12 -22.78
C LYS A 86 15.24 -13.85 -22.41
N ASN A 87 15.78 -13.04 -21.51
CA ASN A 87 15.21 -11.77 -21.05
C ASN A 87 13.70 -11.89 -20.72
N PRO A 88 13.33 -12.71 -19.72
CA PRO A 88 11.93 -13.02 -19.46
C PRO A 88 11.15 -11.76 -19.10
N LEU A 89 10.02 -11.55 -19.77
CA LEU A 89 9.05 -10.54 -19.38
C LEU A 89 8.36 -11.04 -18.12
N LEU A 90 8.57 -10.33 -17.02
CA LEU A 90 7.81 -10.49 -15.80
C LEU A 90 6.87 -9.29 -15.64
N VAL A 91 5.67 -9.54 -15.13
CA VAL A 91 4.65 -8.51 -14.96
C VAL A 91 4.14 -8.46 -13.52
N SER A 92 3.67 -7.30 -13.11
CA SER A 92 2.81 -7.13 -11.94
C SER A 92 1.36 -7.08 -12.39
N VAL A 93 0.46 -7.61 -11.56
CA VAL A 93 -0.99 -7.53 -11.73
C VAL A 93 -1.56 -6.84 -10.50
N ARG A 94 -2.12 -5.65 -10.70
CA ARG A 94 -2.54 -4.75 -9.62
C ARG A 94 -4.00 -4.34 -9.82
N SER A 95 -4.80 -4.51 -8.77
CA SER A 95 -6.17 -4.02 -8.78
C SER A 95 -6.24 -2.48 -8.72
N GLY A 96 -7.30 -1.90 -9.29
CA GLY A 96 -7.53 -0.46 -9.33
C GLY A 96 -8.99 -0.13 -9.57
N SER A 97 -9.76 0.11 -8.51
CA SER A 97 -11.14 0.62 -8.62
C SER A 97 -11.17 2.13 -8.90
N ARG A 98 -12.35 2.66 -9.24
CA ARG A 98 -12.57 4.08 -9.59
C ARG A 98 -12.11 5.04 -8.49
N VAL A 99 -12.36 4.65 -7.24
CA VAL A 99 -11.95 5.35 -6.04
C VAL A 99 -10.90 4.54 -5.31
N SER A 100 -9.87 5.19 -4.77
CA SER A 100 -8.80 4.48 -4.08
C SER A 100 -9.35 3.74 -2.85
N MET A 101 -9.04 2.45 -2.74
CA MET A 101 -9.30 1.60 -1.55
C MET A 101 -7.94 1.14 -0.98
N PRO A 102 -7.20 2.01 -0.27
CA PRO A 102 -5.86 1.69 0.23
C PRO A 102 -5.91 0.51 1.19
N GLY A 103 -4.93 -0.39 1.08
CA GLY A 103 -4.86 -1.57 1.94
C GLY A 103 -5.89 -2.65 1.64
N MET A 104 -6.77 -2.51 0.64
CA MET A 104 -7.81 -3.51 0.35
C MET A 104 -7.54 -4.33 -0.92
N MET A 105 -6.61 -3.85 -1.73
CA MET A 105 -6.47 -4.19 -3.13
C MET A 105 -5.26 -5.10 -3.36
N ASP A 106 -5.50 -6.27 -3.94
CA ASP A 106 -4.46 -7.27 -4.18
C ASP A 106 -3.47 -6.81 -5.26
N THR A 107 -2.20 -7.15 -5.05
CA THR A 107 -1.09 -6.95 -5.98
C THR A 107 -0.29 -8.23 -6.05
N ILE A 108 -0.06 -8.73 -7.26
CA ILE A 108 0.82 -9.88 -7.52
C ILE A 108 2.03 -9.34 -8.28
N LEU A 109 3.22 -9.61 -7.76
CA LEU A 109 4.49 -9.25 -8.39
C LEU A 109 5.14 -10.47 -9.02
N ASN A 110 6.10 -10.23 -9.92
CA ASN A 110 6.96 -11.26 -10.51
C ASN A 110 6.20 -12.36 -11.30
N LEU A 111 5.00 -12.06 -11.79
CA LEU A 111 4.20 -13.01 -12.58
C LEU A 111 4.91 -13.31 -13.91
N GLY A 112 4.99 -14.60 -14.24
CA GLY A 112 5.78 -15.14 -15.35
C GLY A 112 6.99 -15.95 -14.88
N LEU A 113 7.27 -15.96 -13.56
CA LEU A 113 8.28 -16.84 -12.99
C LEU A 113 7.82 -18.31 -12.97
N ASN A 114 8.72 -19.18 -13.41
CA ASN A 114 8.68 -20.63 -13.30
C ASN A 114 10.13 -21.14 -13.18
N ASP A 115 10.35 -22.44 -13.05
CA ASP A 115 11.70 -23.00 -12.89
C ASP A 115 12.66 -22.58 -14.02
N ALA A 116 12.19 -22.50 -15.26
CA ALA A 116 13.00 -22.10 -16.41
C ALA A 116 13.29 -20.59 -16.41
N THR A 117 12.27 -19.75 -16.30
CA THR A 117 12.44 -18.28 -16.32
C THR A 117 13.20 -17.78 -15.09
N CYS A 118 13.07 -18.45 -13.94
CA CYS A 118 13.87 -18.18 -12.74
C CYS A 118 15.37 -18.47 -12.98
N ALA A 119 15.71 -19.60 -13.58
CA ALA A 119 17.09 -19.93 -13.92
C ALA A 119 17.69 -18.95 -14.94
N ILE A 120 16.90 -18.50 -15.92
CA ILE A 120 17.31 -17.48 -16.89
C ILE A 120 17.55 -16.14 -16.21
N LEU A 121 16.62 -15.70 -15.36
CA LEU A 121 16.74 -14.46 -14.59
C LEU A 121 17.98 -14.48 -13.69
N ALA A 122 18.26 -15.59 -13.02
CA ALA A 122 19.47 -15.78 -12.21
C ALA A 122 20.74 -15.61 -13.05
N LYS A 123 20.77 -16.20 -14.25
CA LYS A 123 21.92 -16.12 -15.17
C LYS A 123 22.13 -14.72 -15.72
N GLU A 124 21.06 -14.05 -16.14
CA GLU A 124 21.16 -12.72 -16.76
C GLU A 124 21.50 -11.61 -15.77
N THR A 125 21.03 -11.75 -14.52
CA THR A 125 21.37 -10.80 -13.45
C THR A 125 22.67 -11.12 -12.74
N GLY A 126 23.23 -12.32 -12.93
CA GLY A 126 24.36 -12.81 -12.14
C GLY A 126 24.04 -12.92 -10.65
N ASN A 127 22.76 -12.96 -10.29
CA ASN A 127 22.27 -12.89 -8.91
C ASN A 127 21.20 -13.96 -8.67
N GLU A 128 21.65 -15.19 -8.42
CA GLU A 128 20.76 -16.33 -8.18
C GLU A 128 19.86 -16.14 -6.97
N ARG A 129 20.38 -15.53 -5.89
CA ARG A 129 19.60 -15.22 -4.69
C ARG A 129 18.38 -14.36 -5.05
N PHE A 130 18.58 -13.29 -5.84
CA PHE A 130 17.49 -12.39 -6.27
C PHE A 130 16.40 -13.13 -7.05
N ALA A 131 16.78 -13.99 -8.01
CA ALA A 131 15.81 -14.73 -8.81
C ALA A 131 14.98 -15.69 -7.95
N LEU A 132 15.62 -16.42 -7.04
CA LEU A 132 14.95 -17.34 -6.12
C LEU A 132 14.08 -16.61 -5.08
N ASP A 133 14.54 -15.47 -4.56
CA ASP A 133 13.75 -14.63 -3.66
C ASP A 133 12.50 -14.06 -4.36
N SER A 134 12.64 -13.65 -5.62
CA SER A 134 11.51 -13.21 -6.43
C SER A 134 10.53 -14.35 -6.70
N TYR A 135 11.05 -15.58 -6.89
CA TYR A 135 10.22 -16.75 -7.18
C TYR A 135 9.47 -17.27 -5.95
N ARG A 136 10.11 -17.36 -4.78
CA ARG A 136 9.41 -17.74 -3.53
C ARG A 136 8.31 -16.74 -3.17
N ARG A 137 8.56 -15.44 -3.35
CA ARG A 137 7.54 -14.39 -3.18
C ARG A 137 6.39 -14.55 -4.17
N PHE A 138 6.68 -14.84 -5.45
CA PHE A 138 5.64 -15.09 -6.44
C PHE A 138 4.75 -16.27 -6.05
N ILE A 139 5.33 -17.40 -5.65
CA ILE A 139 4.56 -18.58 -5.23
C ILE A 139 3.68 -18.26 -4.04
N LEU A 140 4.22 -17.55 -3.03
CA LEU A 140 3.47 -17.09 -1.86
C LEU A 140 2.29 -16.21 -2.24
N MET A 141 2.53 -15.14 -3.01
CA MET A 141 1.50 -14.20 -3.45
C MET A 141 0.44 -14.88 -4.32
N TYR A 142 0.86 -15.75 -5.24
CA TYR A 142 -0.06 -16.47 -6.12
C TYR A 142 -0.95 -17.43 -5.32
N THR A 143 -0.36 -18.20 -4.40
CA THR A 143 -1.12 -19.09 -3.51
C THR A 143 -2.12 -18.30 -2.66
N ASN A 144 -1.71 -17.15 -2.14
CA ASN A 144 -2.56 -16.35 -1.28
C ASN A 144 -3.70 -15.66 -2.03
N ILE A 145 -3.38 -14.98 -3.12
CA ILE A 145 -4.30 -14.10 -3.82
C ILE A 145 -5.10 -14.86 -4.88
N VAL A 146 -4.42 -15.70 -5.68
CA VAL A 146 -5.06 -16.38 -6.80
C VAL A 146 -5.86 -17.58 -6.32
N GLU A 147 -5.26 -18.44 -5.49
CA GLU A 147 -5.99 -19.58 -4.93
C GLU A 147 -6.85 -19.21 -3.71
N GLY A 148 -6.67 -18.02 -3.14
CA GLY A 148 -7.45 -17.55 -2.00
C GLY A 148 -7.11 -18.27 -0.69
N HIS A 149 -5.87 -18.76 -0.55
CA HIS A 149 -5.44 -19.59 0.58
C HIS A 149 -4.60 -18.79 1.60
N PRO A 150 -4.79 -18.96 2.92
CA PRO A 150 -3.99 -18.23 3.92
C PRO A 150 -2.48 -18.43 3.75
N ARG A 151 -1.70 -17.37 3.97
CA ARG A 151 -0.23 -17.37 3.82
C ARG A 151 0.53 -17.88 5.05
N ASP A 152 -0.15 -18.02 6.20
CA ASP A 152 0.44 -18.32 7.51
C ASP A 152 1.41 -19.50 7.51
N VAL A 153 1.06 -20.58 6.80
CA VAL A 153 1.90 -21.78 6.76
C VAL A 153 3.19 -21.53 6.00
N MET A 154 3.14 -20.83 4.87
CA MET A 154 4.33 -20.51 4.08
C MET A 154 5.20 -19.45 4.78
N ASP A 155 4.59 -18.49 5.49
CA ASP A 155 5.34 -17.52 6.30
C ASP A 155 6.07 -18.22 7.46
N LYS A 156 5.40 -19.14 8.17
CA LYS A 156 6.04 -19.97 9.21
C LYS A 156 7.22 -20.78 8.68
N MET A 157 7.17 -21.27 7.44
CA MET A 157 8.31 -21.97 6.84
C MET A 157 9.53 -21.06 6.66
N LEU A 158 9.32 -19.78 6.33
CA LEU A 158 10.40 -18.80 6.19
C LEU A 158 10.96 -18.39 7.56
N GLU A 159 10.09 -18.16 8.55
CA GLU A 159 10.51 -17.85 9.91
C GLU A 159 11.30 -19.00 10.54
N GLN A 160 10.82 -20.24 10.42
CA GLN A 160 11.57 -21.42 10.89
C GLN A 160 12.94 -21.53 10.23
N LEU A 161 13.04 -21.27 8.93
CA LEU A 161 14.31 -21.26 8.22
C LEU A 161 15.27 -20.20 8.80
N LYS A 162 14.78 -19.03 9.20
CA LYS A 162 15.60 -18.00 9.86
C LYS A 162 16.02 -18.44 11.26
N GLU A 163 15.08 -18.95 12.05
CA GLU A 163 15.34 -19.42 13.43
C GLU A 163 16.38 -20.53 13.47
N ASP A 164 16.23 -21.54 12.60
CA ASP A 164 17.14 -22.70 12.51
C ASP A 164 18.59 -22.28 12.18
N ASN A 165 18.76 -21.12 11.54
CA ASN A 165 20.06 -20.60 11.13
C ASN A 165 20.51 -19.36 11.92
N GLY A 166 19.73 -18.92 12.92
CA GLY A 166 20.02 -17.73 13.74
C GLY A 166 19.99 -16.41 12.96
N TYR A 167 19.29 -16.35 11.84
CA TYR A 167 19.13 -15.12 11.04
C TYR A 167 18.06 -14.21 11.64
N LYS A 168 18.25 -12.90 11.46
CA LYS A 168 17.29 -11.86 11.86
C LYS A 168 16.56 -11.26 10.66
N LEU A 169 17.17 -11.27 9.50
CA LEU A 169 16.66 -10.64 8.28
C LEU A 169 16.59 -11.65 7.13
N ASP A 170 15.55 -11.52 6.30
CA ASP A 170 15.40 -12.29 5.06
C ASP A 170 16.59 -12.13 4.08
N THR A 171 17.32 -11.02 4.19
CA THR A 171 18.52 -10.75 3.40
C THR A 171 19.69 -11.68 3.71
N GLU A 172 19.69 -12.30 4.89
CA GLU A 172 20.74 -13.24 5.33
C GLU A 172 20.56 -14.65 4.74
N ILE A 173 19.36 -14.96 4.22
CA ILE A 173 19.06 -16.26 3.61
C ILE A 173 19.83 -16.41 2.30
N THR A 174 20.56 -17.52 2.17
CA THR A 174 21.42 -17.81 1.02
C THR A 174 20.61 -18.30 -0.18
N ALA A 175 21.20 -18.25 -1.38
CA ALA A 175 20.57 -18.79 -2.58
C ALA A 175 20.27 -20.30 -2.47
N GLU A 176 21.13 -21.06 -1.79
CA GLU A 176 20.91 -22.50 -1.57
C GLU A 176 19.67 -22.76 -0.71
N GLN A 177 19.53 -22.01 0.38
CA GLN A 177 18.38 -22.10 1.28
C GLN A 177 17.09 -21.62 0.60
N LEU A 178 17.15 -20.56 -0.21
CA LEU A 178 15.98 -20.11 -1.00
C LEU A 178 15.56 -21.16 -2.04
N ARG A 179 16.50 -21.90 -2.62
CA ARG A 179 16.19 -22.98 -3.57
C ARG A 179 15.40 -24.11 -2.89
N ASP A 180 15.80 -24.51 -1.69
CA ASP A 180 15.06 -25.48 -0.88
C ASP A 180 13.67 -24.94 -0.50
N LEU A 181 13.59 -23.67 -0.07
CA LEU A 181 12.33 -23.04 0.29
C LEU A 181 11.34 -22.98 -0.89
N VAL A 182 11.81 -22.65 -2.09
CA VAL A 182 10.99 -22.69 -3.32
C VAL A 182 10.44 -24.10 -3.57
N ALA A 183 11.27 -25.13 -3.41
CA ALA A 183 10.82 -26.52 -3.57
C ALA A 183 9.74 -26.87 -2.53
N ARG A 184 9.95 -26.51 -1.27
CA ARG A 184 8.98 -26.70 -0.18
C ARG A 184 7.66 -25.96 -0.43
N TYR A 185 7.70 -24.75 -0.97
CA TYR A 185 6.49 -23.99 -1.31
C TYR A 185 5.69 -24.67 -2.43
N LYS A 186 6.37 -25.16 -3.49
CA LYS A 186 5.71 -25.92 -4.56
C LYS A 186 5.13 -27.24 -4.06
N ASP A 187 5.85 -27.94 -3.18
CA ASP A 187 5.35 -29.18 -2.55
C ASP A 187 4.13 -28.92 -1.67
N TYR A 188 4.13 -27.82 -0.91
CA TYR A 188 2.98 -27.40 -0.13
C TYR A 188 1.79 -27.06 -1.03
N TYR A 189 2.01 -26.29 -2.09
CA TYR A 189 0.98 -25.99 -3.10
C TYR A 189 0.37 -27.28 -3.66
N LYS A 190 1.21 -28.22 -4.09
CA LYS A 190 0.75 -29.52 -4.63
C LYS A 190 -0.05 -30.34 -3.65
N LYS A 191 0.37 -30.38 -2.38
CA LYS A 191 -0.36 -31.09 -1.32
C LYS A 191 -1.72 -30.45 -1.02
N THR A 192 -1.80 -29.12 -1.10
CA THR A 192 -3.02 -28.36 -0.79
C THR A 192 -4.04 -28.42 -1.93
N PHE A 193 -3.60 -28.25 -3.18
CA PHE A 193 -4.51 -28.13 -4.34
C PHE A 193 -4.58 -29.38 -5.23
N GLY A 194 -3.69 -30.36 -5.02
CA GLY A 194 -3.65 -31.59 -5.79
C GLY A 194 -3.04 -31.46 -7.19
N GLU A 195 -2.49 -30.30 -7.52
CA GLU A 195 -1.86 -29.98 -8.82
C GLU A 195 -0.53 -29.25 -8.65
N ASP A 196 0.31 -29.31 -9.69
CA ASP A 196 1.60 -28.60 -9.68
C ASP A 196 1.39 -27.09 -9.83
N PHE A 197 2.28 -26.29 -9.23
CA PHE A 197 2.26 -24.83 -9.38
C PHE A 197 2.34 -24.45 -10.87
N PRO A 198 1.49 -23.53 -11.38
CA PRO A 198 1.34 -23.29 -12.81
C PRO A 198 2.65 -22.79 -13.43
N ALA A 199 3.18 -23.53 -14.40
CA ALA A 199 4.41 -23.17 -15.10
C ALA A 199 4.19 -22.24 -16.29
N ASP A 200 3.00 -22.27 -16.91
CA ASP A 200 2.65 -21.43 -18.06
C ASP A 200 2.28 -20.00 -17.60
N PRO A 201 3.06 -18.97 -17.98
CA PRO A 201 2.76 -17.58 -17.63
C PRO A 201 1.39 -17.09 -18.07
N LYS A 202 0.82 -17.63 -19.15
CA LYS A 202 -0.53 -17.25 -19.61
C LYS A 202 -1.60 -17.76 -18.65
N VAL A 203 -1.45 -18.99 -18.16
CA VAL A 203 -2.33 -19.55 -17.12
C VAL A 203 -2.21 -18.71 -15.85
N GLN A 204 -0.98 -18.38 -15.44
CA GLN A 204 -0.74 -17.51 -14.28
C GLN A 204 -1.45 -16.15 -14.44
N LEU A 205 -1.32 -15.51 -15.61
CA LEU A 205 -1.91 -14.20 -15.88
C LEU A 205 -3.43 -14.24 -15.83
N MET A 206 -4.05 -15.25 -16.45
CA MET A 206 -5.51 -15.41 -16.42
C MET A 206 -6.02 -15.69 -15.00
N GLY A 207 -5.29 -16.52 -14.24
CA GLY A 207 -5.57 -16.75 -12.81
C GLY A 207 -5.55 -15.45 -12.01
N ALA A 208 -4.49 -14.64 -12.18
CA ALA A 208 -4.34 -13.35 -11.51
C ALA A 208 -5.42 -12.32 -11.89
N VAL A 209 -5.76 -12.19 -13.17
CA VAL A 209 -6.83 -11.28 -13.63
C VAL A 209 -8.18 -11.71 -13.06
N ALA A 210 -8.49 -13.00 -13.09
CA ALA A 210 -9.71 -13.53 -12.51
C ALA A 210 -9.74 -13.31 -10.98
N ALA A 211 -8.61 -13.49 -10.29
CA ALA A 211 -8.50 -13.24 -8.86
C ALA A 211 -8.78 -11.78 -8.48
N VAL A 212 -8.24 -10.82 -9.24
CA VAL A 212 -8.56 -9.40 -9.05
C VAL A 212 -10.04 -9.12 -9.25
N PHE A 213 -10.68 -9.70 -10.28
CA PHE A 213 -12.12 -9.53 -10.44
C PHE A 213 -12.90 -10.15 -9.27
N ARG A 214 -12.51 -11.36 -8.82
CA ARG A 214 -13.14 -12.00 -7.65
C ARG A 214 -12.98 -11.19 -6.37
N SER A 215 -11.84 -10.52 -6.17
CA SER A 215 -11.59 -9.75 -4.95
C SER A 215 -12.48 -8.52 -4.83
N TRP A 216 -13.10 -8.07 -5.93
CA TRP A 216 -14.17 -7.08 -5.85
C TRP A 216 -15.36 -7.58 -5.02
N ASP A 217 -15.67 -8.87 -4.99
CA ASP A 217 -16.84 -9.42 -4.27
C ASP A 217 -16.47 -10.11 -2.95
N ASN A 218 -15.25 -9.91 -2.45
CA ASN A 218 -14.87 -10.46 -1.15
C ASN A 218 -15.51 -9.69 0.03
N GLU A 219 -15.55 -10.32 1.19
CA GLU A 219 -16.19 -9.78 2.40
C GLU A 219 -15.58 -8.43 2.82
N ARG A 220 -14.25 -8.35 2.89
CA ARG A 220 -13.53 -7.13 3.26
C ARG A 220 -13.82 -5.95 2.32
N ALA A 221 -13.90 -6.18 1.01
CA ALA A 221 -14.23 -5.14 0.03
C ALA A 221 -15.70 -4.74 0.13
N ASN A 222 -16.61 -5.68 0.39
CA ASN A 222 -18.02 -5.38 0.65
C ASN A 222 -18.19 -4.46 1.87
N ILE A 223 -17.53 -4.77 3.00
CA ILE A 223 -17.54 -3.95 4.20
C ILE A 223 -17.01 -2.54 3.89
N TYR A 224 -15.83 -2.45 3.27
CA TYR A 224 -15.23 -1.17 2.91
C TYR A 224 -16.14 -0.33 2.01
N ARG A 225 -16.77 -0.96 1.01
CA ARG A 225 -17.70 -0.27 0.10
C ARG A 225 -18.92 0.26 0.82
N MET A 226 -19.52 -0.52 1.71
CA MET A 226 -20.67 -0.09 2.51
C MET A 226 -20.30 1.12 3.38
N MET A 227 -19.14 1.07 4.05
CA MET A 227 -18.65 2.17 4.89
C MET A 227 -18.39 3.46 4.10
N ASN A 228 -17.95 3.35 2.85
CA ASN A 228 -17.54 4.48 2.03
C ASN A 228 -18.56 4.84 0.93
N ASN A 229 -19.77 4.27 0.98
CA ASN A 229 -20.84 4.47 0.00
C ASN A 229 -20.38 4.23 -1.46
N ILE A 230 -19.56 3.20 -1.68
CA ILE A 230 -19.05 2.83 -3.00
C ILE A 230 -20.00 1.83 -3.65
N PRO A 231 -20.62 2.14 -4.80
CA PRO A 231 -21.53 1.22 -5.48
C PRO A 231 -20.83 -0.06 -5.94
N TYR A 232 -21.46 -1.21 -5.67
CA TYR A 232 -20.99 -2.52 -6.15
C TYR A 232 -20.87 -2.57 -7.69
N SER A 233 -21.76 -1.88 -8.40
CA SER A 233 -21.82 -1.86 -9.87
C SER A 233 -20.60 -1.22 -10.54
N TRP A 234 -19.73 -0.52 -9.82
CA TRP A 234 -18.56 0.13 -10.39
C TRP A 234 -17.49 -0.85 -10.87
N GLY A 235 -17.39 -2.03 -10.26
CA GLY A 235 -16.32 -2.99 -10.54
C GLY A 235 -14.92 -2.47 -10.21
N THR A 236 -13.91 -3.29 -10.53
CA THR A 236 -12.50 -2.92 -10.46
C THR A 236 -11.82 -3.09 -11.81
N ALA A 237 -10.86 -2.22 -12.12
CA ALA A 237 -9.96 -2.44 -13.24
C ALA A 237 -8.78 -3.31 -12.79
N VAL A 238 -8.08 -3.90 -13.76
CA VAL A 238 -6.83 -4.65 -13.56
C VAL A 238 -5.73 -3.96 -14.32
N THR A 239 -4.67 -3.56 -13.64
CA THR A 239 -3.47 -3.01 -14.25
C THR A 239 -2.43 -4.12 -14.38
N VAL A 240 -1.98 -4.37 -15.61
CA VAL A 240 -0.87 -5.30 -15.89
C VAL A 240 0.31 -4.48 -16.38
N GLN A 241 1.45 -4.59 -15.70
CA GLN A 241 2.60 -3.71 -15.93
C GLN A 241 3.91 -4.50 -15.89
N SER A 242 4.83 -4.23 -16.81
CA SER A 242 6.17 -4.81 -16.81
C SER A 242 6.90 -4.54 -15.49
N MET A 243 7.56 -5.55 -14.94
CA MET A 243 8.30 -5.41 -13.69
C MET A 243 9.52 -4.50 -13.86
N ALA A 244 9.67 -3.59 -12.90
CA ALA A 244 10.94 -2.94 -12.56
C ALA A 244 11.40 -3.48 -11.20
N PHE A 245 12.68 -3.84 -11.07
CA PHE A 245 13.23 -4.55 -9.91
C PHE A 245 14.05 -3.62 -9.02
N GLY A 246 13.53 -3.30 -7.84
CA GLY A 246 14.27 -2.58 -6.79
C GLY A 246 15.26 -3.45 -6.01
N ASN A 247 15.24 -4.77 -6.21
CA ASN A 247 16.02 -5.79 -5.49
C ASN A 247 17.08 -6.49 -6.37
N LYS A 248 17.48 -5.86 -7.48
CA LYS A 248 18.47 -6.43 -8.43
C LYS A 248 19.92 -6.30 -7.92
N GLY A 249 20.17 -5.35 -7.01
CA GLY A 249 21.48 -5.12 -6.40
C GLY A 249 21.57 -3.75 -5.71
N GLU A 250 22.79 -3.31 -5.39
CA GLU A 250 23.06 -2.09 -4.62
C GLU A 250 22.69 -0.78 -5.33
N THR A 251 22.61 -0.80 -6.67
CA THR A 251 22.15 0.34 -7.50
C THR A 251 20.65 0.29 -7.78
N SER A 252 19.91 -0.50 -7.00
CA SER A 252 18.46 -0.65 -7.11
C SER A 252 17.79 -0.40 -5.76
N GLY A 253 16.53 0.02 -5.81
CA GLY A 253 15.71 0.21 -4.62
C GLY A 253 14.29 0.59 -4.97
N THR A 254 13.46 0.78 -3.96
CA THR A 254 12.06 1.19 -4.12
C THR A 254 11.71 2.20 -3.04
N GLY A 255 10.69 2.99 -3.27
CA GLY A 255 10.26 4.00 -2.32
C GLY A 255 8.83 4.45 -2.52
N VAL A 256 8.32 5.10 -1.49
CA VAL A 256 7.01 5.76 -1.46
C VAL A 256 7.22 7.19 -1.02
N ALA A 257 6.55 8.12 -1.69
CA ALA A 257 6.77 9.55 -1.51
C ALA A 257 5.46 10.33 -1.50
N PHE A 258 5.41 11.35 -0.66
CA PHE A 258 4.42 12.42 -0.72
C PHE A 258 5.12 13.72 -1.07
N THR A 259 4.55 14.51 -1.99
CA THR A 259 5.13 15.80 -2.41
C THR A 259 5.09 16.87 -1.31
N ARG A 260 4.20 16.68 -0.33
CA ARG A 260 4.10 17.44 0.92
C ARG A 260 3.89 16.47 2.07
N ASP A 261 4.17 16.90 3.30
CA ASP A 261 3.93 16.08 4.48
C ASP A 261 2.41 15.77 4.63
N PRO A 262 2.00 14.50 4.61
CA PRO A 262 0.59 14.12 4.68
C PRO A 262 -0.02 14.27 6.08
N ALA A 263 0.79 14.44 7.12
CA ALA A 263 0.38 14.64 8.50
C ALA A 263 0.24 16.12 8.87
N THR A 264 1.21 16.95 8.49
CA THR A 264 1.28 18.38 8.85
C THR A 264 0.83 19.32 7.73
N GLY A 265 0.98 18.89 6.47
CA GLY A 265 0.76 19.73 5.30
C GLY A 265 1.94 20.62 4.93
N GLU A 266 3.08 20.51 5.61
CA GLU A 266 4.30 21.25 5.26
C GLU A 266 4.79 20.90 3.86
N LYS A 267 5.24 21.91 3.11
CA LYS A 267 5.80 21.76 1.76
C LYS A 267 7.23 21.22 1.83
N VAL A 268 7.34 19.96 2.25
CA VAL A 268 8.57 19.18 2.30
C VAL A 268 8.29 17.80 1.71
N ILE A 269 9.27 17.24 1.00
CA ILE A 269 9.16 15.91 0.44
C ILE A 269 9.20 14.91 1.59
N SER A 270 8.08 14.24 1.83
CA SER A 270 7.97 13.17 2.82
C SER A 270 8.10 11.83 2.10
N ALA A 271 9.30 11.27 2.06
CA ALA A 271 9.57 10.05 1.30
C ALA A 271 10.46 9.04 2.04
N GLU A 272 10.12 7.76 1.85
CA GLU A 272 10.79 6.59 2.40
C GLU A 272 11.41 5.77 1.26
N TYR A 273 12.63 5.27 1.47
CA TYR A 273 13.41 4.52 0.47
C TYR A 273 14.04 3.27 1.09
N LEU A 274 13.96 2.15 0.38
CA LEU A 274 14.68 0.92 0.72
C LEU A 274 15.59 0.51 -0.45
N PRO A 275 16.93 0.44 -0.24
CA PRO A 275 17.83 -0.14 -1.21
C PRO A 275 17.69 -1.67 -1.23
N ASN A 276 17.86 -2.24 -2.42
CA ASN A 276 17.85 -3.68 -2.66
C ASN A 276 16.60 -4.36 -2.06
N ALA A 277 15.41 -3.89 -2.46
CA ALA A 277 14.12 -4.27 -1.91
C ALA A 277 12.99 -4.19 -2.96
N GLN A 278 11.86 -4.85 -2.70
CA GLN A 278 10.62 -4.64 -3.47
C GLN A 278 9.62 -3.81 -2.66
N GLY A 279 8.63 -3.19 -3.32
CA GLY A 279 7.64 -2.33 -2.67
C GLY A 279 6.89 -3.01 -1.52
N GLU A 280 6.72 -4.33 -1.59
CA GLU A 280 6.15 -5.14 -0.49
C GLU A 280 6.93 -4.95 0.82
N ASP A 281 8.26 -4.89 0.78
CA ASP A 281 9.08 -4.77 1.99
C ASP A 281 8.86 -3.46 2.74
N ILE A 282 8.48 -2.39 2.00
CA ILE A 282 8.11 -1.09 2.57
C ILE A 282 6.71 -1.17 3.19
N VAL A 283 5.74 -1.68 2.43
CA VAL A 283 4.33 -1.69 2.85
C VAL A 283 4.07 -2.65 4.01
N ALA A 284 4.69 -3.83 3.96
CA ALA A 284 4.63 -4.82 5.03
C ALA A 284 5.45 -4.40 6.26
N GLY A 285 6.43 -3.51 6.12
CA GLY A 285 7.21 -3.05 7.26
C GLY A 285 8.23 -4.08 7.77
N ILE A 286 8.58 -5.07 6.95
CA ILE A 286 9.58 -6.10 7.26
C ILE A 286 10.94 -5.45 7.54
N ARG A 287 11.27 -4.39 6.81
CA ARG A 287 12.47 -3.58 6.99
C ARG A 287 12.09 -2.15 7.28
N THR A 288 12.73 -1.53 8.27
CA THR A 288 12.58 -0.10 8.53
C THR A 288 13.15 0.68 7.32
N PRO A 289 12.33 1.49 6.63
CA PRO A 289 12.80 2.27 5.50
C PRO A 289 13.74 3.40 5.93
N TYR A 290 14.62 3.82 5.02
CA TYR A 290 15.45 5.00 5.20
C TYR A 290 14.70 6.25 4.75
N HIS A 291 15.12 7.41 5.26
CA HIS A 291 14.72 8.70 4.70
C HIS A 291 15.22 8.84 3.26
N ILE A 292 14.50 9.58 2.42
CA ILE A 292 14.83 9.77 1.00
C ILE A 292 16.23 10.34 0.72
N ASP A 293 16.85 11.02 1.70
CA ASP A 293 18.24 11.47 1.59
C ASP A 293 19.23 10.33 1.34
N GLU A 294 18.88 9.10 1.71
CA GLU A 294 19.69 7.92 1.42
C GLU A 294 19.79 7.67 -0.10
N LEU A 295 18.73 7.96 -0.86
CA LEU A 295 18.78 7.92 -2.32
C LEU A 295 19.75 8.98 -2.86
N ASN A 296 19.74 10.19 -2.30
CA ASN A 296 20.66 11.26 -2.69
C ASN A 296 22.12 10.89 -2.42
N LYS A 297 22.42 10.26 -1.27
CA LYS A 297 23.78 9.80 -0.95
C LYS A 297 24.29 8.72 -1.90
N ARG A 298 23.41 7.79 -2.30
CA ARG A 298 23.78 6.63 -3.13
C ARG A 298 23.80 6.95 -4.62
N MET A 299 22.79 7.68 -5.09
CA MET A 299 22.53 7.97 -6.50
C MET A 299 22.02 9.41 -6.67
N PRO A 300 22.90 10.43 -6.55
CA PRO A 300 22.52 11.84 -6.62
C PRO A 300 21.76 12.24 -7.89
N ASP A 301 22.17 11.70 -9.05
CA ASP A 301 21.52 12.01 -10.34
C ASP A 301 20.09 11.46 -10.40
N VAL A 302 19.88 10.27 -9.84
CA VAL A 302 18.55 9.64 -9.73
C VAL A 302 17.67 10.40 -8.75
N TYR A 303 18.23 10.83 -7.61
CA TYR A 303 17.51 11.67 -6.65
C TYR A 303 17.08 13.01 -7.28
N LYS A 304 17.96 13.65 -8.04
CA LYS A 304 17.63 14.89 -8.75
C LYS A 304 16.49 14.66 -9.75
N GLN A 305 16.57 13.61 -10.58
CA GLN A 305 15.50 13.25 -11.50
C GLN A 305 14.17 12.99 -10.76
N PHE A 306 14.24 12.30 -9.61
CA PHE A 306 13.08 12.05 -8.76
C PHE A 306 12.43 13.36 -8.28
N VAL A 307 13.21 14.28 -7.68
CA VAL A 307 12.71 15.57 -7.20
C VAL A 307 12.09 16.39 -8.33
N ASP A 308 12.77 16.51 -9.47
CA ASP A 308 12.27 17.25 -10.63
C ASP A 308 10.94 16.65 -11.14
N THR A 309 10.84 15.33 -11.18
CA THR A 309 9.63 14.63 -11.67
C THR A 309 8.44 14.80 -10.72
N ILE A 310 8.63 14.62 -9.40
CA ILE A 310 7.51 14.74 -8.45
C ILE A 310 6.99 16.17 -8.34
N ASN A 311 7.86 17.18 -8.51
CA ASN A 311 7.45 18.59 -8.54
C ASN A 311 6.60 18.87 -9.79
N ALA A 312 7.05 18.40 -10.96
CA ALA A 312 6.27 18.51 -12.19
C ALA A 312 4.91 17.81 -12.08
N MET A 313 4.84 16.67 -11.38
CA MET A 313 3.58 15.98 -11.10
C MET A 313 2.67 16.80 -10.18
N GLU A 314 3.17 17.37 -9.07
CA GLU A 314 2.36 18.22 -8.19
C GLU A 314 1.80 19.44 -8.93
N GLU A 315 2.60 20.09 -9.78
CA GLU A 315 2.18 21.21 -10.63
C GLU A 315 1.10 20.78 -11.63
N HIS A 316 1.29 19.64 -12.30
CA HIS A 316 0.35 19.12 -13.30
C HIS A 316 -1.00 18.74 -12.68
N TYR A 317 -0.97 17.94 -11.61
CA TYR A 317 -2.19 17.51 -10.91
C TYR A 317 -2.78 18.63 -10.03
N ARG A 318 -2.03 19.72 -9.83
CA ARG A 318 -2.37 20.89 -9.03
C ARG A 318 -2.75 20.50 -7.59
N ASP A 319 -2.20 19.41 -7.04
CA ASP A 319 -2.49 18.88 -5.70
C ASP A 319 -1.33 18.01 -5.20
N MET A 320 -1.22 17.84 -3.88
CA MET A 320 -0.23 16.93 -3.28
C MET A 320 -0.43 15.49 -3.76
N GLN A 321 0.67 14.87 -4.21
CA GLN A 321 0.69 13.52 -4.77
C GLN A 321 1.27 12.51 -3.78
N ASP A 322 0.69 11.31 -3.77
CA ASP A 322 1.22 10.07 -3.18
C ASP A 322 1.72 9.17 -4.32
N ILE A 323 3.00 8.85 -4.28
CA ILE A 323 3.77 8.34 -5.39
C ILE A 323 4.54 7.08 -4.98
N GLU A 324 4.49 6.05 -5.82
CA GLU A 324 5.32 4.85 -5.69
C GLU A 324 6.38 4.84 -6.80
N PHE A 325 7.63 4.57 -6.46
CA PHE A 325 8.74 4.53 -7.42
C PHE A 325 9.70 3.37 -7.17
N THR A 326 10.42 2.99 -8.22
CA THR A 326 11.48 1.98 -8.19
C THR A 326 12.67 2.48 -8.99
N VAL A 327 13.86 2.22 -8.47
CA VAL A 327 15.13 2.39 -9.18
C VAL A 327 15.63 0.99 -9.53
N GLU A 328 15.79 0.69 -10.82
CA GLU A 328 16.43 -0.54 -11.29
C GLU A 328 17.75 -0.17 -11.97
N GLU A 329 18.87 -0.58 -11.37
CA GLU A 329 20.23 -0.35 -11.89
C GLU A 329 20.47 1.12 -12.29
N GLY A 330 20.08 2.05 -11.42
CA GLY A 330 20.23 3.50 -11.64
C GLY A 330 19.19 4.12 -12.58
N LYS A 331 18.19 3.37 -13.07
CA LYS A 331 17.07 3.91 -13.85
C LYS A 331 15.82 4.09 -12.97
N LEU A 332 15.30 5.32 -12.92
CA LEU A 332 14.10 5.65 -12.17
C LEU A 332 12.83 5.31 -12.94
N TYR A 333 11.90 4.64 -12.28
CA TYR A 333 10.57 4.32 -12.76
C TYR A 333 9.52 4.74 -11.72
N PHE A 334 8.42 5.34 -12.17
CA PHE A 334 7.25 5.62 -11.36
C PHE A 334 6.17 4.57 -11.63
N LEU A 335 5.68 3.96 -10.55
CA LEU A 335 4.76 2.82 -10.59
C LEU A 335 3.31 3.23 -10.32
N GLN A 336 3.11 4.38 -9.67
CA GLN A 336 1.79 4.88 -9.33
C GLN A 336 1.87 6.35 -8.93
N THR A 337 0.80 7.08 -9.21
CA THR A 337 0.48 8.33 -8.53
C THR A 337 -1.00 8.39 -8.19
N ARG A 338 -1.34 9.13 -7.15
CA ARG A 338 -2.71 9.53 -6.80
C ARG A 338 -2.67 10.78 -5.92
N SER A 339 -3.79 11.48 -5.81
CA SER A 339 -3.97 12.49 -4.76
C SER A 339 -3.70 11.88 -3.40
N GLY A 340 -2.71 12.42 -2.69
CA GLY A 340 -2.24 11.79 -1.45
C GLY A 340 -3.25 11.94 -0.33
N LYS A 341 -3.53 10.83 0.35
CA LYS A 341 -4.34 10.81 1.56
C LYS A 341 -3.58 11.54 2.66
N ARG A 342 -4.29 12.44 3.35
CA ARG A 342 -3.72 13.41 4.28
C ARG A 342 -4.66 13.64 5.45
N THR A 343 -4.12 14.14 6.56
CA THR A 343 -4.93 14.54 7.71
C THR A 343 -5.78 15.76 7.35
N PRO A 344 -6.88 16.02 8.06
CA PRO A 344 -7.68 17.22 7.83
C PRO A 344 -6.86 18.52 8.01
N ALA A 345 -5.96 18.56 8.99
CA ALA A 345 -5.05 19.69 9.21
C ALA A 345 -4.12 19.91 8.01
N ALA A 346 -3.50 18.84 7.51
CA ALA A 346 -2.68 18.88 6.30
C ALA A 346 -3.50 19.30 5.07
N ALA A 347 -4.74 18.83 4.94
CA ALA A 347 -5.62 19.21 3.84
C ALA A 347 -5.89 20.71 3.82
N LEU A 348 -6.19 21.31 4.98
CA LEU A 348 -6.42 22.76 5.10
C LEU A 348 -5.17 23.56 4.76
N LYS A 349 -4.03 23.17 5.32
CA LYS A 349 -2.76 23.84 5.05
C LYS A 349 -2.40 23.76 3.56
N ILE A 350 -2.42 22.56 2.98
CA ILE A 350 -2.07 22.35 1.58
C ILE A 350 -3.02 23.13 0.66
N ALA A 351 -4.33 23.12 0.92
CA ALA A 351 -5.28 23.90 0.13
C ALA A 351 -4.99 25.40 0.19
N CYS A 352 -4.61 25.93 1.37
CA CYS A 352 -4.21 27.33 1.51
C CYS A 352 -2.91 27.65 0.78
N ASP A 353 -1.88 26.81 0.97
CA ASP A 353 -0.58 26.98 0.33
C ASP A 353 -0.70 26.91 -1.20
N LEU A 354 -1.50 25.99 -1.75
CA LEU A 354 -1.74 25.88 -3.20
C LEU A 354 -2.43 27.12 -3.79
N VAL A 355 -3.28 27.82 -3.01
CA VAL A 355 -3.85 29.11 -3.41
C VAL A 355 -2.79 30.21 -3.38
N ASP A 356 -1.98 30.27 -2.32
CA ASP A 356 -0.89 31.24 -2.16
C ASP A 356 0.18 31.09 -3.25
N GLU A 357 0.43 29.86 -3.69
CA GLU A 357 1.32 29.50 -4.78
C GLU A 357 0.70 29.78 -6.17
N GLY A 358 -0.57 30.18 -6.24
CA GLY A 358 -1.29 30.43 -7.49
C GLY A 358 -1.61 29.18 -8.30
N LEU A 359 -1.44 27.98 -7.73
CA LEU A 359 -1.73 26.72 -8.40
C LEU A 359 -3.23 26.46 -8.48
N ILE A 360 -4.01 26.90 -7.49
CA ILE A 360 -5.47 26.74 -7.48
C ILE A 360 -6.19 28.02 -7.04
N THR A 361 -7.46 28.14 -7.41
CA THR A 361 -8.36 29.20 -6.94
C THR A 361 -8.94 28.87 -5.56
N GLU A 362 -9.42 29.89 -4.84
CA GLU A 362 -10.14 29.71 -3.56
C GLU A 362 -11.36 28.79 -3.71
N LYS A 363 -12.08 28.90 -4.84
CA LYS A 363 -13.23 28.03 -5.14
C LYS A 363 -12.83 26.56 -5.33
N GLU A 364 -11.70 26.31 -6.01
CA GLU A 364 -11.15 24.96 -6.15
C GLU A 364 -10.69 24.42 -4.79
N ALA A 365 -10.04 25.24 -3.96
CA ALA A 365 -9.61 24.86 -2.61
C ALA A 365 -10.79 24.41 -1.74
N VAL A 366 -11.88 25.17 -1.72
CA VAL A 366 -13.12 24.82 -1.00
C VAL A 366 -13.72 23.49 -1.50
N SER A 367 -13.74 23.29 -2.82
CA SER A 367 -14.37 22.09 -3.43
C SER A 367 -13.56 20.80 -3.24
N ARG A 368 -12.29 20.91 -2.85
CA ARG A 368 -11.37 19.76 -2.69
C ARG A 368 -11.35 19.18 -1.27
N ILE A 369 -11.84 19.93 -0.29
CA ILE A 369 -11.90 19.47 1.09
C ILE A 369 -13.16 18.61 1.25
N ASP A 370 -13.00 17.38 1.72
CA ASP A 370 -14.13 16.51 2.06
C ASP A 370 -14.85 17.07 3.30
N PRO A 371 -16.13 17.46 3.22
CA PRO A 371 -16.87 18.00 4.37
C PRO A 371 -16.90 17.05 5.57
N PHE A 372 -16.97 15.74 5.33
CA PHE A 372 -16.97 14.73 6.40
C PHE A 372 -15.60 14.59 7.09
N SER A 373 -14.54 15.14 6.50
CA SER A 373 -13.23 15.19 7.15
C SER A 373 -13.16 16.22 8.28
N PHE A 374 -14.09 17.19 8.36
CA PHE A 374 -14.12 18.17 9.45
C PHE A 374 -14.52 17.56 10.79
N ASP A 375 -15.34 16.51 10.81
CA ASP A 375 -15.63 15.75 12.04
C ASP A 375 -14.35 15.16 12.65
N LYS A 376 -13.33 14.92 11.82
CA LYS A 376 -12.01 14.43 12.25
C LYS A 376 -11.13 15.54 12.82
N LEU A 377 -11.39 16.82 12.54
CA LEU A 377 -10.74 17.93 13.25
C LEU A 377 -11.27 18.08 14.68
N LEU A 378 -12.47 17.57 14.96
CA LEU A 378 -13.05 17.48 16.30
C LEU A 378 -12.52 16.27 17.08
N LEU A 379 -11.58 15.49 16.52
CA LEU A 379 -10.97 14.39 17.26
C LEU A 379 -10.39 14.93 18.57
N PRO A 380 -10.60 14.18 19.67
CA PRO A 380 -10.12 14.59 20.96
C PRO A 380 -8.58 14.65 20.97
N ASP A 381 -8.05 15.68 21.60
CA ASP A 381 -6.63 15.81 21.92
C ASP A 381 -6.41 15.49 23.41
N PHE A 382 -5.18 15.21 23.83
CA PHE A 382 -4.91 15.03 25.25
C PHE A 382 -4.97 16.37 26.00
N ASP A 383 -5.54 16.33 27.21
CA ASP A 383 -5.46 17.42 28.17
C ASP A 383 -3.98 17.67 28.51
N LYS A 384 -3.45 18.86 28.18
CA LYS A 384 -2.01 19.15 28.31
C LYS A 384 -1.50 19.01 29.74
N ASP A 385 -2.32 19.37 30.73
CA ASP A 385 -1.95 19.31 32.14
C ASP A 385 -1.95 17.85 32.63
N ASP A 386 -2.86 17.03 32.15
CA ASP A 386 -2.90 15.61 32.46
C ASP A 386 -1.79 14.83 31.75
N LEU A 387 -1.53 15.16 30.48
CA LEU A 387 -0.44 14.60 29.69
C LEU A 387 0.92 14.87 30.35
N ALA A 388 1.14 16.09 30.87
CA ALA A 388 2.40 16.47 31.52
C ALA A 388 2.70 15.69 32.81
N LYS A 389 1.69 15.09 33.45
CA LYS A 389 1.87 14.24 34.65
C LYS A 389 2.30 12.82 34.30
N ASN A 390 2.10 12.41 33.06
CA ASN A 390 2.36 11.06 32.58
C ASN A 390 3.67 11.03 31.79
N LYS A 391 4.49 9.99 32.03
CA LYS A 391 5.73 9.79 31.27
C LYS A 391 5.49 8.79 30.15
N PRO A 392 6.00 9.04 28.93
CA PRO A 392 5.88 8.07 27.86
C PRO A 392 6.65 6.80 28.21
N ILE A 393 6.02 5.64 28.03
CA ILE A 393 6.63 4.33 28.21
C ILE A 393 7.39 3.88 26.96
N ALA A 394 7.02 4.37 25.79
CA ALA A 394 7.70 4.13 24.52
C ALA A 394 7.39 5.22 23.51
N THR A 395 8.11 5.20 22.39
CA THR A 395 7.89 6.11 21.26
C THR A 395 8.06 5.34 19.96
N GLY A 396 7.11 5.49 19.04
CA GLY A 396 7.16 5.00 17.67
C GLY A 396 7.01 6.15 16.67
N LEU A 397 6.61 5.82 15.45
CA LEU A 397 6.34 6.79 14.38
C LEU A 397 4.92 7.35 14.53
N ALA A 398 4.79 8.67 14.45
CA ALA A 398 3.53 9.41 14.51
C ALA A 398 2.70 9.22 13.22
N ALA A 399 2.08 8.05 13.07
CA ALA A 399 1.52 7.59 11.81
C ALA A 399 0.14 8.16 11.47
N GLY A 400 -0.72 8.32 12.48
CA GLY A 400 -2.07 8.91 12.35
C GLY A 400 -2.38 9.79 13.56
N PRO A 401 -2.84 11.04 13.36
CA PRO A 401 -2.95 12.03 14.43
C PRO A 401 -4.09 11.74 15.42
N GLY A 402 -4.05 12.41 16.56
CA GLY A 402 -5.10 12.41 17.58
C GLY A 402 -4.77 11.58 18.82
N ALA A 403 -5.67 11.62 19.82
CA ALA A 403 -5.53 10.90 21.06
C ALA A 403 -6.44 9.65 21.11
N GLY A 404 -5.86 8.49 21.41
CA GLY A 404 -6.60 7.24 21.58
C GLY A 404 -6.34 6.63 22.95
N THR A 405 -7.39 6.35 23.73
CA THR A 405 -7.27 5.69 25.04
C THR A 405 -8.23 4.51 25.12
N GLY A 406 -7.72 3.35 25.56
CA GLY A 406 -8.53 2.15 25.69
C GLY A 406 -7.73 0.97 26.24
N LYS A 407 -8.44 -0.14 26.47
CA LYS A 407 -7.82 -1.41 26.85
C LYS A 407 -7.19 -2.12 25.66
N ILE A 408 -6.20 -2.97 25.90
CA ILE A 408 -5.48 -3.65 24.82
C ILE A 408 -6.32 -4.78 24.21
N ALA A 409 -6.42 -4.81 22.89
CA ALA A 409 -6.94 -5.92 22.09
C ALA A 409 -5.86 -6.37 21.08
N PHE A 410 -5.58 -7.68 21.02
CA PHE A 410 -4.50 -8.23 20.18
C PHE A 410 -4.98 -8.76 18.81
N THR A 411 -6.30 -8.87 18.62
CA THR A 411 -6.91 -9.30 17.35
C THR A 411 -8.01 -8.34 16.93
N ALA A 412 -8.24 -8.24 15.62
CA ALA A 412 -9.30 -7.39 15.08
C ALA A 412 -10.70 -7.82 15.55
N ASP A 413 -10.95 -9.13 15.60
CA ASP A 413 -12.21 -9.69 16.08
C ASP A 413 -12.48 -9.35 17.56
N ASP A 414 -11.46 -9.42 18.43
CA ASP A 414 -11.60 -9.04 19.84
C ASP A 414 -11.89 -7.54 19.96
N ALA A 415 -11.18 -6.71 19.19
CA ALA A 415 -11.40 -5.27 19.17
C ALA A 415 -12.84 -4.91 18.75
N GLU A 416 -13.36 -5.54 17.69
CA GLU A 416 -14.73 -5.35 17.23
C GLU A 416 -15.75 -5.81 18.27
N LYS A 417 -15.60 -7.03 18.79
CA LYS A 417 -16.52 -7.60 19.79
C LYS A 417 -16.61 -6.73 21.04
N ARG A 418 -15.47 -6.24 21.54
CA ARG A 418 -15.41 -5.39 22.74
C ARG A 418 -15.94 -4.00 22.49
N HIS A 419 -15.69 -3.44 21.31
CA HIS A 419 -16.30 -2.19 20.88
C HIS A 419 -17.82 -2.27 20.84
N LEU A 420 -18.38 -3.35 20.28
CA LEU A 420 -19.83 -3.60 20.26
C LEU A 420 -20.41 -3.77 21.67
N ALA A 421 -19.60 -4.22 22.63
CA ALA A 421 -19.95 -4.26 24.05
C ALA A 421 -19.81 -2.90 24.77
N GLY A 422 -19.43 -1.83 24.06
CA GLY A 422 -19.27 -0.48 24.59
C GLY A 422 -17.91 -0.18 25.24
N GLU A 423 -16.93 -1.09 25.11
CA GLU A 423 -15.59 -0.90 25.64
C GLU A 423 -14.70 -0.11 24.66
N LYS A 424 -13.88 0.79 25.20
CA LYS A 424 -12.85 1.47 24.43
C LYS A 424 -11.61 0.60 24.36
N VAL A 425 -11.13 0.31 23.15
CA VAL A 425 -9.97 -0.56 22.93
C VAL A 425 -8.88 0.11 22.11
N ILE A 426 -7.65 -0.35 22.29
CA ILE A 426 -6.47 -0.06 21.47
C ILE A 426 -6.07 -1.37 20.78
N LEU A 427 -6.05 -1.37 19.45
CA LEU A 427 -5.62 -2.52 18.66
C LEU A 427 -4.09 -2.56 18.66
N VAL A 428 -3.52 -3.63 19.19
CA VAL A 428 -2.07 -3.87 19.29
C VAL A 428 -1.71 -5.07 18.42
N ARG A 429 -0.91 -4.86 17.37
CA ARG A 429 -0.55 -5.90 16.39
C ARG A 429 0.94 -5.82 16.05
N ALA A 430 1.56 -6.92 15.65
CA ALA A 430 2.93 -6.84 15.11
C ALA A 430 2.98 -5.93 13.88
N GLU A 431 2.06 -6.19 12.94
CA GLU A 431 1.70 -5.41 11.77
C GLU A 431 0.21 -5.61 11.50
N THR A 432 -0.45 -4.66 10.82
CA THR A 432 -1.86 -4.84 10.41
C THR A 432 -1.95 -5.29 8.96
N SER A 433 -2.99 -6.04 8.62
CA SER A 433 -3.29 -6.46 7.25
C SER A 433 -4.70 -6.04 6.81
N PRO A 434 -5.08 -6.22 5.54
CA PRO A 434 -6.43 -5.91 5.04
C PRO A 434 -7.56 -6.59 5.84
N GLU A 435 -7.26 -7.76 6.44
CA GLU A 435 -8.17 -8.55 7.26
C GLU A 435 -8.50 -7.86 8.59
N ASP A 436 -7.63 -6.97 9.09
CA ASP A 436 -7.80 -6.31 10.39
C ASP A 436 -8.78 -5.12 10.37
N ILE A 437 -9.38 -4.81 9.21
CA ILE A 437 -10.06 -3.53 8.99
C ILE A 437 -11.23 -3.28 9.96
N ALA A 438 -12.01 -4.30 10.30
CA ALA A 438 -13.12 -4.18 11.25
C ALA A 438 -12.62 -3.76 12.63
N GLY A 439 -11.54 -4.39 13.12
CA GLY A 439 -10.90 -4.05 14.38
C GLY A 439 -10.25 -2.68 14.39
N MET A 440 -9.61 -2.27 13.28
CA MET A 440 -9.03 -0.94 13.13
C MET A 440 -10.10 0.17 13.24
N VAL A 441 -11.29 -0.08 12.70
CA VAL A 441 -12.43 0.84 12.77
C VAL A 441 -12.99 0.92 14.20
N ALA A 442 -13.10 -0.23 14.86
CA ALA A 442 -13.61 -0.36 16.23
C ALA A 442 -12.70 0.30 17.28
N ALA A 443 -11.37 0.25 17.08
CA ALA A 443 -10.40 0.74 18.05
C ALA A 443 -10.36 2.28 18.18
N GLN A 444 -9.98 2.77 19.36
CA GLN A 444 -9.70 4.20 19.61
C GLN A 444 -8.31 4.61 19.08
N GLY A 445 -7.40 3.66 18.95
CA GLY A 445 -6.09 3.85 18.36
C GLY A 445 -5.43 2.52 18.02
N ILE A 446 -4.40 2.59 17.19
CA ILE A 446 -3.68 1.42 16.67
C ILE A 446 -2.19 1.56 17.03
N LEU A 447 -1.62 0.53 17.63
CA LEU A 447 -0.20 0.42 17.94
C LEU A 447 0.39 -0.77 17.18
N THR A 448 1.45 -0.53 16.41
CA THR A 448 2.20 -1.61 15.75
C THR A 448 3.67 -1.60 16.14
N SER A 449 4.27 -2.79 16.28
CA SER A 449 5.70 -2.92 16.60
C SER A 449 6.60 -2.75 15.38
N ARG A 450 6.09 -3.07 14.18
CA ARG A 450 6.77 -2.93 12.88
C ARG A 450 6.01 -1.96 11.96
N GLY A 451 6.62 -1.59 10.82
CA GLY A 451 6.02 -0.68 9.83
C GLY A 451 6.49 0.77 9.88
N GLY A 452 6.64 1.38 8.70
CA GLY A 452 7.00 2.81 8.52
C GLY A 452 5.79 3.76 8.52
N MET A 453 6.02 4.98 8.04
CA MET A 453 4.94 5.98 7.83
C MET A 453 4.03 5.59 6.66
N THR A 454 4.46 4.68 5.79
CA THR A 454 3.67 4.18 4.65
C THR A 454 3.18 2.75 4.83
N SER A 455 3.25 2.20 6.06
CA SER A 455 2.70 0.87 6.36
C SER A 455 1.18 0.82 6.21
N HIS A 456 0.62 -0.38 6.12
CA HIS A 456 -0.83 -0.58 6.08
C HIS A 456 -1.55 0.17 7.21
N ALA A 457 -1.09 -0.01 8.46
CA ALA A 457 -1.64 0.64 9.64
C ALA A 457 -1.67 2.16 9.47
N ALA A 458 -0.53 2.74 9.07
CA ALA A 458 -0.35 4.18 8.94
C ALA A 458 -1.28 4.78 7.88
N VAL A 459 -1.31 4.18 6.68
CA VAL A 459 -2.10 4.68 5.54
C VAL A 459 -3.60 4.58 5.83
N VAL A 460 -4.06 3.45 6.36
CA VAL A 460 -5.48 3.21 6.64
C VAL A 460 -5.95 4.07 7.82
N ALA A 461 -5.17 4.16 8.91
CA ALA A 461 -5.51 5.00 10.06
C ALA A 461 -5.60 6.48 9.70
N ARG A 462 -4.68 7.02 8.88
CA ARG A 462 -4.79 8.40 8.36
C ARG A 462 -6.07 8.60 7.56
N GLY A 463 -6.41 7.65 6.67
CA GLY A 463 -7.64 7.70 5.89
C GLY A 463 -8.89 7.74 6.79
N MET A 464 -8.90 6.95 7.86
CA MET A 464 -9.99 6.87 8.83
C MET A 464 -10.02 8.03 9.83
N GLY A 465 -8.91 8.75 10.02
CA GLY A 465 -8.77 9.71 11.12
C GLY A 465 -8.67 9.01 12.47
N LYS A 466 -7.89 7.93 12.56
CA LYS A 466 -7.64 7.21 13.81
C LYS A 466 -6.24 7.51 14.31
N CYS A 467 -6.11 7.61 15.63
CA CYS A 467 -4.81 7.68 16.28
C CYS A 467 -4.00 6.41 15.94
N CYS A 468 -2.79 6.58 15.44
CA CYS A 468 -1.94 5.46 15.08
C CYS A 468 -0.48 5.76 15.36
N ILE A 469 0.18 4.80 16.02
CA ILE A 469 1.62 4.78 16.23
C ILE A 469 2.15 3.51 15.55
N SER A 470 3.02 3.67 14.55
CA SER A 470 3.63 2.54 13.83
C SER A 470 5.11 2.35 14.16
N GLY A 471 5.63 1.15 13.92
CA GLY A 471 7.07 0.88 14.03
C GLY A 471 7.65 1.09 15.43
N CYS A 472 6.89 0.84 16.49
CA CYS A 472 7.39 0.94 17.86
C CYS A 472 8.25 -0.29 18.21
N SER A 473 9.53 -0.28 17.85
CA SER A 473 10.44 -1.41 18.07
C SER A 473 10.65 -1.79 19.54
N ALA A 474 10.30 -0.91 20.48
CA ALA A 474 10.32 -1.19 21.91
C ALA A 474 9.12 -2.04 22.38
N ALA A 475 8.08 -2.19 21.55
CA ALA A 475 6.90 -3.01 21.81
C ALA A 475 7.12 -4.43 21.28
N ILE A 476 7.29 -5.39 22.19
CA ILE A 476 7.37 -6.81 21.87
C ILE A 476 5.97 -7.39 22.05
N ILE A 477 5.34 -7.80 20.96
CA ILE A 477 3.95 -8.26 20.94
C ILE A 477 3.95 -9.77 20.74
N ASP A 478 3.29 -10.48 21.65
CA ASP A 478 3.04 -11.90 21.57
C ASP A 478 1.52 -12.11 21.46
N GLU A 479 1.07 -12.33 20.23
CA GLU A 479 -0.35 -12.47 19.89
C GLU A 479 -0.93 -13.83 20.34
N GLU A 480 -0.09 -14.86 20.50
CA GLU A 480 -0.52 -16.18 20.98
C GLU A 480 -0.80 -16.14 22.49
N ASN A 481 0.09 -15.51 23.25
CA ASN A 481 -0.06 -15.36 24.71
C ASN A 481 -0.84 -14.11 25.11
N LEU A 482 -1.27 -13.29 24.14
CA LEU A 482 -2.00 -12.04 24.36
C LEU A 482 -1.27 -11.08 25.32
N THR A 483 0.02 -10.86 25.06
CA THR A 483 0.86 -9.97 25.87
C THR A 483 1.62 -8.95 25.03
N LEU A 484 1.79 -7.76 25.61
CA LEU A 484 2.64 -6.68 25.10
C LEU A 484 3.71 -6.41 26.14
N THR A 485 4.99 -6.48 25.75
CA THR A 485 6.11 -6.11 26.62
C THR A 485 6.76 -4.83 26.14
N ILE A 486 6.84 -3.81 27.01
CA ILE A 486 7.57 -2.56 26.76
C ILE A 486 8.53 -2.33 27.92
N ASN A 487 9.82 -2.15 27.61
CA ASN A 487 10.89 -1.93 28.60
C ASN A 487 10.89 -2.94 29.76
N GLY A 488 10.57 -4.20 29.47
CA GLY A 488 10.54 -5.30 30.45
C GLY A 488 9.28 -5.39 31.31
N LYS A 489 8.30 -4.48 31.14
CA LYS A 489 6.98 -4.59 31.77
C LYS A 489 5.99 -5.23 30.79
N VAL A 490 5.24 -6.21 31.31
CA VAL A 490 4.22 -6.95 30.56
C VAL A 490 2.85 -6.32 30.79
N TYR A 491 2.12 -6.13 29.70
CA TYR A 491 0.75 -5.62 29.64
C TYR A 491 -0.14 -6.69 28.96
N GLY A 492 -1.35 -6.87 29.47
CA GLY A 492 -2.36 -7.78 28.96
C GLY A 492 -3.66 -7.09 28.55
N VAL A 493 -4.69 -7.88 28.24
CA VAL A 493 -5.97 -7.42 27.67
C VAL A 493 -6.78 -6.46 28.56
N ASP A 494 -6.50 -6.45 29.86
CA ASP A 494 -7.16 -5.58 30.84
C ASP A 494 -6.43 -4.26 31.08
N ASP A 495 -5.17 -4.15 30.64
CA ASP A 495 -4.37 -2.95 30.80
C ASP A 495 -4.83 -1.86 29.85
N VAL A 496 -4.77 -0.61 30.32
CA VAL A 496 -5.16 0.58 29.57
C VAL A 496 -3.92 1.28 29.04
N LEU A 497 -3.95 1.63 27.76
CA LEU A 497 -2.95 2.45 27.10
C LEU A 497 -3.57 3.74 26.57
N SER A 498 -2.76 4.78 26.50
CA SER A 498 -3.06 6.04 25.83
C SER A 498 -2.00 6.30 24.76
N LEU A 499 -2.44 6.58 23.53
CA LEU A 499 -1.61 6.80 22.37
C LEU A 499 -1.75 8.25 21.90
N ASP A 500 -0.61 8.94 21.78
CA ASP A 500 -0.52 10.25 21.13
C ASP A 500 0.01 10.03 19.71
N GLY A 501 -0.90 9.97 18.76
CA GLY A 501 -0.61 9.74 17.35
C GLY A 501 0.05 10.92 16.65
N SER A 502 0.07 12.10 17.30
CA SER A 502 0.73 13.31 16.78
C SER A 502 2.20 13.37 17.16
N THR A 503 2.59 12.82 18.32
CA THR A 503 3.99 12.79 18.77
C THR A 503 4.63 11.39 18.73
N GLY A 504 3.84 10.36 18.44
CA GLY A 504 4.30 8.96 18.44
C GLY A 504 4.52 8.39 19.85
N LYS A 505 4.07 9.07 20.91
CA LYS A 505 4.30 8.68 22.30
C LYS A 505 3.21 7.77 22.83
N ILE A 506 3.63 6.77 23.59
CA ILE A 506 2.76 5.76 24.21
C ILE A 506 2.82 5.97 25.72
N TYR A 507 1.67 5.94 26.37
CA TYR A 507 1.53 6.16 27.81
C TYR A 507 0.77 5.01 28.45
N GLU A 508 1.19 4.68 29.68
CA GLU A 508 0.45 3.76 30.52
C GLU A 508 -0.74 4.46 31.18
N GLY A 509 -1.89 3.78 31.22
CA GLY A 509 -3.10 4.28 31.85
C GLY A 509 -3.93 5.18 30.95
N ALA A 510 -5.05 5.65 31.51
CA ALA A 510 -5.94 6.57 30.83
C ALA A 510 -5.45 8.01 31.02
N ILE A 511 -5.25 8.72 29.91
CA ILE A 511 -5.02 10.16 29.90
C ILE A 511 -6.32 10.85 29.48
N LYS A 512 -6.69 11.90 30.21
CA LYS A 512 -7.88 12.68 29.90
C LYS A 512 -7.75 13.34 28.53
N THR A 513 -8.83 13.32 27.77
CA THR A 513 -8.92 14.04 26.50
C THR A 513 -9.81 15.27 26.58
N VAL A 514 -9.57 16.23 25.69
CA VAL A 514 -10.31 17.48 25.52
C VAL A 514 -10.74 17.65 24.07
N ALA A 515 -11.83 18.39 23.85
CA ALA A 515 -12.27 18.74 22.51
C ALA A 515 -11.29 19.75 21.87
N SER A 516 -11.03 19.58 20.58
CA SER A 516 -10.15 20.47 19.81
C SER A 516 -10.80 21.84 19.57
N ASP A 517 -10.03 22.92 19.73
CA ASP A 517 -10.46 24.29 19.40
C ASP A 517 -10.17 24.59 17.92
N LEU A 518 -11.23 24.78 17.13
CA LEU A 518 -11.16 24.97 15.68
C LEU A 518 -11.30 26.44 15.25
N SER A 519 -11.23 27.40 16.17
CA SER A 519 -11.52 28.81 15.86
C SER A 519 -10.38 29.62 15.24
N SER A 520 -9.19 29.03 14.99
CA SER A 520 -8.01 29.77 14.49
C SER A 520 -7.21 29.02 13.42
N GLY A 521 -6.43 29.78 12.62
CA GLY A 521 -5.51 29.23 11.60
C GLY A 521 -6.15 28.96 10.23
N TYR A 522 -5.65 27.93 9.53
CA TYR A 522 -6.07 27.59 8.17
C TYR A 522 -7.57 27.23 8.05
N PHE A 523 -8.18 26.71 9.11
CA PHE A 523 -9.62 26.44 9.14
C PHE A 523 -10.45 27.71 9.01
N GLY A 524 -10.16 28.74 9.82
CA GLY A 524 -10.86 30.03 9.75
C GLY A 524 -10.72 30.70 8.39
N ARG A 525 -9.52 30.60 7.78
CA ARG A 525 -9.28 31.08 6.41
C ARG A 525 -10.15 30.36 5.38
N LEU A 526 -10.19 29.03 5.41
CA LEU A 526 -11.02 28.25 4.50
C LEU A 526 -12.52 28.55 4.70
N MET A 527 -12.99 28.66 5.94
CA MET A 527 -14.38 29.02 6.24
C MET A 527 -14.74 30.41 5.71
N GLY A 528 -13.81 31.37 5.73
CA GLY A 528 -13.99 32.66 5.07
C GLY A 528 -14.27 32.53 3.57
N TRP A 529 -13.56 31.64 2.88
CA TRP A 529 -13.82 31.33 1.46
C TRP A 529 -15.16 30.61 1.28
N VAL A 530 -15.51 29.67 2.15
CA VAL A 530 -16.82 28.99 2.13
C VAL A 530 -17.93 30.02 2.24
N ASP A 531 -17.85 30.95 3.19
CA ASP A 531 -18.87 31.98 3.41
C ASP A 531 -19.05 32.91 2.21
N GLN A 532 -17.98 33.13 1.44
CA GLN A 532 -18.02 33.90 0.19
C GLN A 532 -18.73 33.16 -0.95
N TYR A 533 -18.61 31.83 -1.03
CA TYR A 533 -19.12 31.03 -2.16
C TYR A 533 -20.37 30.21 -1.87
N ARG A 534 -20.82 30.11 -0.61
CA ARG A 534 -22.02 29.35 -0.20
C ARG A 534 -23.35 29.97 -0.65
N ALA A 535 -23.32 31.23 -1.08
CA ALA A 535 -24.51 32.02 -1.44
C ALA A 535 -25.08 31.65 -2.81
#